data_AF-A0AAZ1XBW8-F1
#
_entry.id   AF-A0AAZ1XBW8-F1
#
_cell.length_a   1.000
_cell.length_b   1.000
_cell.length_c   1.000
_cell.angle_alpha   90.00
_cell.angle_beta   90.00
_cell.angle_gamma   90.00
#
_symmetry.space_group_name_H-M   'P 1'
#
loop_
_entity.id
_entity.type
_entity.pdbx_description
1 polymer ?
#
loop_
_entity_poly.entity_id
_entity_poly.type
_entity_poly.pdbx_seq_one_letter_code
_entity_poly.pdbx_strand_id
1 'polypeptide(L)'
;MYRLTVIGCCAECFLFCLCSVSFPLLDQKNITAESGQNISLPCRAPTNNKQILAVQWSRADLKQEYDRQRKDGDVSLILKNVTINDTGTYECRVFRRGTNHRIRTISLSVVPPCESAEGIGFFTYIWGLFTSLFVVVIFVSMFCFVLVFTLSQSVRAAGPFFFYK
;
A
#
# COMPACT_ATOMS: atom_id res chain seq x y z
N MET A 1 -7.59 22.43 0.28
CA MET A 1 -7.50 21.31 1.23
C MET A 1 -7.79 20.01 0.50
N TYR A 2 -6.90 19.57 -0.40
CA TYR A 2 -7.01 18.25 -1.01
C TYR A 2 -6.16 17.30 -0.17
N ARG A 3 -6.82 16.41 0.57
CA ARG A 3 -6.15 15.36 1.34
C ARG A 3 -5.79 14.25 0.35
N LEU A 4 -4.55 14.24 -0.11
CA LEU A 4 -3.98 13.09 -0.81
C LEU A 4 -3.64 12.03 0.25
N THR A 5 -4.42 10.96 0.30
CA THR A 5 -4.07 9.78 1.08
C THR A 5 -2.98 9.05 0.31
N VAL A 6 -1.73 9.43 0.58
CA VAL A 6 -0.54 8.71 0.13
C VAL A 6 -0.48 7.43 0.95
N ILE A 7 -0.87 6.31 0.34
CA ILE A 7 -0.54 4.98 0.84
C ILE A 7 0.95 4.79 0.56
N GLY A 8 1.75 5.38 1.45
CA GLY A 8 3.20 5.24 1.50
C GLY A 8 3.56 3.92 2.16
N CYS A 9 3.37 2.81 1.46
CA CYS A 9 4.24 1.65 1.63
C CYS A 9 5.40 1.79 0.66
N CYS A 10 6.40 2.60 1.00
CA CYS A 10 7.69 2.68 0.28
C CYS A 10 8.76 3.23 1.24
N ALA A 11 9.12 2.48 2.28
CA ALA A 11 10.32 2.76 3.07
C ALA A 11 11.62 2.38 2.33
N GLU A 12 11.57 1.95 1.06
CA GLU A 12 12.76 1.57 0.27
C GLU A 12 12.68 1.98 -1.22
N CYS A 13 12.40 3.25 -1.51
CA CYS A 13 12.56 3.79 -2.88
C CYS A 13 13.49 5.00 -2.87
N PHE A 14 14.72 4.79 -2.38
CA PHE A 14 15.69 5.87 -2.19
C PHE A 14 16.51 6.25 -3.43
N LEU A 15 16.36 5.64 -4.61
CA LEU A 15 17.03 6.18 -5.80
C LEU A 15 16.41 5.62 -7.09
N PHE A 16 15.96 6.52 -7.97
CA PHE A 16 15.38 6.31 -9.31
C PHE A 16 13.91 5.86 -9.40
N CYS A 17 13.03 6.85 -9.56
CA CYS A 17 11.95 6.79 -10.56
C CYS A 17 11.69 8.20 -11.09
N LEU A 18 12.47 8.59 -12.10
CA LEU A 18 11.96 9.48 -13.14
C LEU A 18 10.89 8.69 -13.92
N CYS A 19 9.89 9.40 -14.46
CA CYS A 19 8.65 8.91 -15.11
C CYS A 19 7.47 8.81 -14.12
N SER A 20 6.31 9.41 -14.36
CA SER A 20 5.80 10.14 -15.52
C SER A 20 4.65 11.01 -15.03
N VAL A 21 4.57 12.24 -15.51
CA VAL A 21 3.43 13.13 -15.25
C VAL A 21 2.22 12.54 -15.97
N SER A 22 1.48 11.67 -15.30
CA SER A 22 0.21 11.18 -15.81
C SER A 22 -0.84 12.25 -15.54
N PHE A 23 -1.16 13.04 -16.57
CA PHE A 23 -2.38 13.84 -16.58
C PHE A 23 -3.58 12.90 -16.38
N PRO A 24 -4.44 13.05 -15.36
CA PRO A 24 -5.73 12.39 -15.39
C PRO A 24 -6.64 13.15 -16.36
N LEU A 25 -6.64 12.74 -17.63
CA LEU A 25 -7.68 13.08 -18.60
C LEU A 25 -8.66 11.92 -18.70
N LEU A 26 -9.62 11.86 -17.79
CA LEU A 26 -10.95 11.30 -18.07
C LEU A 26 -11.91 11.77 -16.97
N ASP A 27 -13.18 12.01 -17.31
CA ASP A 27 -14.28 12.24 -16.36
C ASP A 27 -14.58 10.94 -15.56
N GLN A 28 -13.56 10.39 -14.90
CA GLN A 28 -13.58 9.11 -14.21
C GLN A 28 -13.36 9.34 -12.72
N LYS A 29 -14.39 9.02 -11.94
CA LYS A 29 -14.33 9.14 -10.49
C LYS A 29 -13.64 7.91 -9.92
N ASN A 30 -12.44 8.07 -9.37
CA ASN A 30 -11.71 6.99 -8.69
C ASN A 30 -12.08 6.98 -7.20
N ILE A 31 -12.46 5.81 -6.68
CA ILE A 31 -12.81 5.59 -5.27
C ILE A 31 -11.93 4.46 -4.76
N THR A 32 -11.16 4.75 -3.71
CA THR A 32 -10.35 3.75 -3.01
C THR A 32 -11.04 3.38 -1.70
N ALA A 33 -11.22 2.07 -1.45
CA ALA A 33 -11.89 1.53 -0.28
C ALA A 33 -11.03 0.47 0.41
N GLU A 34 -11.18 0.30 1.72
CA GLU A 34 -10.55 -0.81 2.44
C GLU A 34 -11.49 -2.03 2.44
N SER A 35 -10.93 -3.25 2.42
CA SER A 35 -11.77 -4.46 2.51
C SER A 35 -12.53 -4.48 3.84
N GLY A 36 -13.82 -4.78 3.81
CA GLY A 36 -14.68 -4.72 5.00
C GLY A 36 -15.53 -3.46 5.10
N GLN A 37 -15.20 -2.41 4.36
CA GLN A 37 -15.87 -1.11 4.48
C GLN A 37 -17.20 -1.06 3.73
N ASN A 38 -18.13 -0.22 4.18
CA ASN A 38 -19.35 0.14 3.45
C ASN A 38 -19.11 1.45 2.69
N ILE A 39 -19.21 1.42 1.36
CA ILE A 39 -18.97 2.59 0.51
C ILE A 39 -20.22 2.98 -0.27
N SER A 40 -20.30 4.26 -0.62
CA SER A 40 -21.35 4.76 -1.51
C SER A 40 -20.74 5.29 -2.80
N LEU A 41 -21.14 4.70 -3.94
CA LEU A 41 -20.78 5.15 -5.28
C LEU A 41 -21.76 6.25 -5.71
N PRO A 42 -21.34 7.52 -5.79
CA PRO A 42 -22.28 8.61 -6.03
C PRO A 42 -22.55 8.77 -7.53
N CYS A 43 -23.83 8.83 -7.89
CA CYS A 43 -24.24 9.19 -9.25
C CYS A 43 -25.17 10.40 -9.25
N ARG A 44 -24.52 11.57 -9.39
CA ARG A 44 -25.21 12.85 -9.50
C ARG A 44 -24.75 13.60 -10.74
N ALA A 45 -25.61 13.65 -11.76
CA ALA A 45 -25.37 14.52 -12.91
C ALA A 45 -25.25 15.99 -12.44
N PRO A 46 -24.38 16.81 -13.03
CA PRO A 46 -24.35 18.25 -12.78
C PRO A 46 -25.66 18.81 -13.33
N THR A 47 -26.56 19.23 -12.44
CA THR A 47 -27.91 19.63 -12.83
C THR A 47 -27.98 21.11 -13.11
N ASN A 48 -28.30 21.44 -14.35
CA ASN A 48 -29.08 22.59 -14.76
C ASN A 48 -30.40 22.06 -15.34
N ASN A 49 -31.47 22.09 -14.53
CA ASN A 49 -32.86 21.66 -14.79
C ASN A 49 -33.26 20.21 -14.44
N LYS A 50 -34.38 20.12 -13.69
CA LYS A 50 -34.91 19.07 -12.80
C LYS A 50 -35.69 17.98 -13.56
N GLN A 51 -35.00 17.11 -14.31
CA GLN A 51 -35.65 16.13 -15.22
C GLN A 51 -35.03 14.71 -15.21
N ILE A 52 -34.55 14.19 -14.07
CA ILE A 52 -34.05 12.81 -13.99
C ILE A 52 -35.23 11.84 -13.84
N LEU A 53 -35.36 10.88 -14.75
CA LEU A 53 -36.44 9.87 -14.78
C LEU A 53 -36.05 8.61 -13.99
N ALA A 54 -34.85 8.10 -14.24
CA ALA A 54 -34.34 6.88 -13.63
C ALA A 54 -32.80 6.87 -13.64
N VAL A 55 -32.23 6.08 -12.74
CA VAL A 55 -30.81 5.75 -12.70
C VAL A 55 -30.65 4.24 -12.77
N GLN A 56 -29.71 3.80 -13.58
CA GLN A 56 -29.37 2.39 -13.75
C GLN A 56 -27.88 2.22 -13.53
N TRP A 57 -27.52 1.21 -12.75
CA TRP A 57 -26.13 0.86 -12.47
C TRP A 57 -25.76 -0.42 -13.20
N SER A 58 -24.56 -0.46 -13.74
CA SER A 58 -24.01 -1.66 -14.37
C SER A 58 -22.54 -1.83 -14.00
N ARG A 59 -22.11 -3.08 -13.83
CA ARG A 59 -20.71 -3.45 -13.67
C ARG A 59 -20.14 -3.80 -15.06
N ALA A 60 -19.13 -3.07 -15.51
CA ALA A 60 -18.61 -3.20 -16.88
C ALA A 60 -17.80 -4.50 -17.10
N ASP A 61 -17.17 -5.00 -16.04
CA ASP A 61 -16.39 -6.24 -15.96
C ASP A 61 -17.28 -7.50 -15.99
N LEU A 62 -18.39 -7.51 -15.24
CA LEU A 62 -19.26 -8.68 -15.08
C LEU A 62 -20.53 -8.64 -15.93
N LYS A 63 -20.72 -7.60 -16.75
CA LYS A 63 -21.97 -7.32 -17.48
C LYS A 63 -23.22 -7.42 -16.59
N GLN A 64 -23.05 -7.17 -15.29
CA GLN A 64 -24.12 -7.30 -14.32
C GLN A 64 -24.87 -5.98 -14.24
N GLU A 65 -26.19 -6.02 -14.42
CA GLU A 65 -27.06 -4.86 -14.33
C GLU A 65 -27.81 -4.88 -13.01
N TYR A 66 -27.77 -3.75 -12.29
CA TYR A 66 -28.54 -3.55 -11.07
C TYR A 66 -29.87 -2.85 -11.41
N ASP A 67 -30.86 -3.04 -10.54
CA ASP A 67 -32.22 -2.54 -10.76
C ASP A 67 -32.29 -1.05 -11.08
N ARG A 68 -33.24 -0.72 -11.97
CA ARG A 68 -33.56 0.67 -12.33
C ARG A 68 -34.25 1.35 -11.15
N GLN A 69 -33.61 2.34 -10.56
CA GLN A 69 -34.20 3.14 -9.50
C GLN A 69 -34.81 4.44 -10.06
N ARG A 70 -36.11 4.65 -9.83
CA ARG A 70 -36.83 5.89 -10.14
C ARG A 70 -36.42 6.97 -9.13
N LYS A 71 -36.14 8.19 -9.59
CA LYS A 71 -35.58 9.25 -8.73
C LYS A 71 -36.60 10.25 -8.19
N ASP A 72 -36.39 10.61 -6.92
CA ASP A 72 -36.78 11.88 -6.29
C ASP A 72 -35.73 12.33 -5.23
N GLY A 73 -34.43 12.31 -5.55
CA GLY A 73 -33.38 12.54 -4.54
C GLY A 73 -31.96 12.25 -5.01
N ASP A 74 -30.99 12.00 -4.12
CA ASP A 74 -29.66 11.50 -4.48
C ASP A 74 -29.74 10.01 -4.86
N VAL A 75 -28.95 9.53 -5.82
CA VAL A 75 -28.85 8.08 -6.12
C VAL A 75 -27.39 7.75 -6.07
N SER A 76 -27.01 7.23 -4.93
CA SER A 76 -25.76 6.53 -4.71
C SER A 76 -26.05 5.04 -4.62
N LEU A 77 -25.21 4.22 -5.25
CA LEU A 77 -25.22 2.77 -5.02
C LEU A 77 -24.40 2.49 -3.77
N ILE A 78 -24.96 1.73 -2.81
CA ILE A 78 -24.28 1.40 -1.55
C ILE A 78 -23.76 -0.03 -1.65
N LEU A 79 -22.44 -0.19 -1.59
CA LEU A 79 -21.77 -1.50 -1.52
C LEU A 79 -21.36 -1.75 -0.07
N LYS A 80 -21.93 -2.80 0.53
CA LYS A 80 -21.64 -3.22 1.90
C LYS A 80 -20.52 -4.25 1.89
N ASN A 81 -19.62 -4.17 2.87
CA ASN A 81 -18.56 -5.15 3.09
C ASN A 81 -17.76 -5.43 1.80
N VAL A 82 -17.14 -4.38 1.28
CA VAL A 82 -16.43 -4.41 0.01
C VAL A 82 -15.23 -5.35 0.10
N THR A 83 -15.00 -6.14 -0.94
CA THR A 83 -13.87 -7.07 -1.04
C THR A 83 -12.97 -6.73 -2.22
N ILE A 84 -11.75 -7.28 -2.26
CA ILE A 84 -10.85 -7.17 -3.42
C ILE A 84 -11.52 -7.61 -4.74
N ASN A 85 -12.48 -8.54 -4.68
CA ASN A 85 -13.23 -9.03 -5.84
C ASN A 85 -14.29 -8.04 -6.34
N ASP A 86 -14.63 -7.02 -5.54
CA ASP A 86 -15.53 -5.94 -5.95
C ASP A 86 -14.78 -4.81 -6.69
N THR A 87 -13.45 -4.90 -6.75
CA THR A 87 -12.60 -4.03 -7.56
C THR A 87 -13.00 -4.12 -9.02
N GLY A 88 -13.30 -2.97 -9.62
CA GLY A 88 -13.82 -2.95 -10.98
C GLY A 88 -14.31 -1.59 -11.43
N THR A 89 -14.91 -1.58 -12.62
CA THR A 89 -15.45 -0.37 -13.23
C THR A 89 -16.98 -0.39 -13.17
N TYR A 90 -17.55 0.56 -12.45
CA TYR A 90 -18.97 0.75 -12.25
C TYR A 90 -19.47 1.87 -13.17
N GLU A 91 -20.50 1.58 -13.95
CA GLU A 91 -21.16 2.52 -14.83
C GLU A 91 -22.50 2.94 -14.23
N CYS A 92 -22.76 4.25 -14.22
CA CYS A 92 -24.06 4.81 -13.92
C CYS A 92 -24.68 5.42 -15.18
N ARG A 93 -25.84 4.91 -15.59
CA ARG A 93 -26.64 5.44 -16.69
C ARG A 93 -27.79 6.25 -16.12
N VAL A 94 -27.80 7.55 -16.40
CA VAL A 94 -28.85 8.47 -15.97
C VAL A 94 -29.78 8.77 -17.14
N PHE A 95 -31.05 8.43 -16.98
CA PHE A 95 -32.10 8.71 -17.95
C PHE A 95 -32.74 10.07 -17.63
N ARG A 96 -32.69 10.99 -18.60
CA ARG A 96 -33.23 12.34 -18.47
C ARG A 96 -34.37 12.55 -19.48
N ARG A 97 -35.42 13.25 -19.07
CA ARG A 97 -36.57 13.56 -19.95
C ARG A 97 -36.09 14.53 -21.04
N GLY A 98 -36.33 14.17 -22.31
CA GLY A 98 -36.02 15.03 -23.46
C GLY A 98 -34.55 15.11 -23.88
N THR A 99 -33.65 14.32 -23.32
CA THR A 99 -32.23 14.27 -23.76
C THR A 99 -31.71 12.82 -23.82
N ASN A 100 -30.58 12.63 -24.49
CA ASN A 100 -29.83 11.37 -24.44
C ASN A 100 -29.48 10.96 -22.99
N HIS A 101 -29.24 9.66 -22.80
CA HIS A 101 -28.79 9.10 -21.54
C HIS A 101 -27.36 9.59 -21.24
N ARG A 102 -27.09 10.03 -20.01
CA ARG A 102 -25.73 10.41 -19.58
C ARG A 102 -25.10 9.26 -18.82
N ILE A 103 -23.97 8.75 -19.31
CA ILE A 103 -23.20 7.68 -18.67
C ILE A 103 -22.09 8.31 -17.83
N ARG A 104 -21.84 7.77 -16.63
CA ARG A 104 -20.70 8.10 -15.77
C ARG A 104 -19.97 6.83 -15.38
N THR A 105 -18.65 6.87 -15.45
CA THR A 105 -17.79 5.72 -15.15
C THR A 105 -17.03 5.99 -13.85
N ILE A 106 -17.10 5.04 -12.92
CA ILE A 106 -16.48 5.08 -11.61
C ILE A 106 -15.57 3.86 -11.49
N SER A 107 -14.31 4.09 -11.13
CA SER A 107 -13.39 3.00 -10.84
C SER A 107 -13.27 2.81 -9.35
N LEU A 108 -13.53 1.58 -8.90
CA LEU A 108 -13.40 1.19 -7.51
C LEU A 108 -12.12 0.35 -7.36
N SER A 109 -11.21 0.79 -6.51
CA SER A 109 -10.02 0.04 -6.11
C SER A 109 -10.10 -0.33 -4.64
N VAL A 110 -9.99 -1.61 -4.30
CA VAL A 110 -10.08 -2.08 -2.92
C VAL A 110 -8.72 -2.51 -2.42
N VAL A 111 -8.26 -1.90 -1.34
CA VAL A 111 -7.00 -2.23 -0.68
C VAL A 111 -7.31 -3.22 0.44
N PRO A 112 -6.56 -4.33 0.57
CA PRO A 112 -6.73 -5.21 1.73
C PRO A 112 -6.46 -4.42 3.02
N PRO A 113 -7.21 -4.68 4.11
CA PRO A 113 -6.89 -4.11 5.41
C PRO A 113 -5.47 -4.50 5.74
N CYS A 114 -4.73 -3.55 6.29
CA CYS A 114 -3.34 -3.77 6.67
C CYS A 114 -3.30 -4.77 7.83
N GLU A 115 -3.28 -6.06 7.50
CA GLU A 115 -3.15 -7.17 8.43
C GLU A 115 -2.13 -8.17 7.86
N SER A 116 -0.90 -7.67 7.67
CA SER A 116 0.30 -8.50 7.48
C SER A 116 1.56 -7.70 7.84
N ALA A 117 1.57 -7.16 9.05
CA ALA A 117 2.80 -6.70 9.70
C ALA A 117 3.55 -7.85 10.42
N GLU A 118 3.28 -9.12 10.08
CA GLU A 118 3.97 -10.26 10.70
C GLU A 118 5.39 -10.48 10.16
N GLY A 119 5.78 -9.80 9.08
CA GLY A 119 7.13 -9.91 8.51
C GLY A 119 8.15 -8.92 9.09
N ILE A 120 7.73 -7.76 9.58
CA ILE A 120 8.65 -6.66 9.93
C ILE A 120 9.46 -7.00 11.19
N GLY A 121 8.84 -7.70 12.15
CA GLY A 121 9.51 -8.18 13.37
C GLY A 121 10.53 -9.29 13.10
N PHE A 122 10.27 -10.17 12.13
CA PHE A 122 11.17 -11.27 11.81
C PHE A 122 12.45 -10.78 11.11
N PHE A 123 12.33 -9.89 10.11
CA PHE A 123 13.50 -9.35 9.42
C PHE A 123 14.41 -8.54 10.34
N THR A 124 13.83 -7.70 11.21
CA THR A 124 14.60 -6.91 12.18
C THR A 124 15.28 -7.78 13.24
N TYR A 125 14.60 -8.84 13.70
CA TYR A 125 15.16 -9.79 14.66
C TYR A 125 16.33 -10.59 14.09
N ILE A 126 16.20 -11.13 12.87
CA ILE A 126 17.26 -11.93 12.24
C ILE A 126 18.50 -11.07 11.96
N TRP A 127 18.35 -9.88 11.37
CA TRP A 127 19.47 -8.96 11.15
C TRP A 127 20.10 -8.48 12.47
N GLY A 128 19.29 -8.26 13.51
CA GLY A 128 19.76 -7.92 14.86
C GLY A 128 20.60 -9.05 15.50
N LEU A 129 20.18 -10.30 15.36
CA LEU A 129 20.95 -11.45 15.83
C LEU A 129 22.28 -11.63 15.09
N PHE A 130 22.25 -11.53 13.76
CA PHE A 130 23.47 -11.66 12.94
C PHE A 130 24.50 -10.58 13.25
N THR A 131 24.05 -9.32 13.36
CA THR A 131 24.93 -8.20 13.70
C THR A 131 25.49 -8.34 15.12
N SER A 132 24.67 -8.75 16.09
CA SER A 132 25.12 -9.01 17.47
C SER A 132 26.17 -10.13 17.52
N LEU A 133 25.92 -11.27 16.86
CA LEU A 133 26.85 -12.40 16.83
C LEU A 133 28.19 -12.02 16.19
N PHE A 134 28.17 -11.31 15.07
CA PHE A 134 29.37 -10.89 14.37
C PHE A 134 30.23 -9.94 15.22
N VAL A 135 29.61 -9.01 15.96
CA VAL A 135 30.30 -8.13 16.90
C VAL A 135 30.97 -8.92 18.01
N VAL A 136 30.27 -9.90 18.62
CA VAL A 136 30.85 -10.76 19.67
C VAL A 136 32.06 -11.55 19.13
N VAL A 137 31.97 -12.11 17.93
CA VAL A 137 33.08 -12.83 17.29
C VAL A 137 34.28 -11.91 17.06
N ILE A 138 34.06 -10.66 16.63
CA ILE A 138 35.15 -9.68 16.48
C ILE A 138 35.81 -9.38 17.83
N PHE A 139 35.01 -9.12 18.87
CA PHE A 139 35.57 -8.84 20.20
C PHE A 139 36.37 -10.01 20.77
N VAL A 140 35.85 -11.24 20.67
CA VAL A 140 36.56 -12.44 21.13
C VAL A 140 37.83 -12.66 20.32
N SER A 141 37.78 -12.56 18.99
CA SER A 141 38.96 -12.75 18.15
C SER A 141 40.03 -11.68 18.41
N MET A 142 39.64 -10.42 18.59
CA MET A 142 40.57 -9.34 18.92
C MET A 142 41.20 -9.56 20.31
N PHE A 143 40.40 -9.94 21.31
CA PHE A 143 40.90 -10.22 22.65
C PHE A 143 41.87 -11.40 22.66
N CYS A 144 41.53 -12.50 21.98
CA CYS A 144 42.43 -13.64 21.79
C CYS A 144 43.72 -13.23 21.08
N PHE A 145 43.64 -12.40 20.03
CA PHE A 145 44.83 -11.91 19.34
C PHE A 145 45.74 -11.11 20.26
N VAL A 146 45.19 -10.21 21.09
CA VAL A 146 45.97 -9.43 22.07
C VAL A 146 46.59 -10.33 23.14
N LEU A 147 45.85 -11.31 23.66
CA LEU A 147 46.40 -12.28 24.61
C LEU A 147 47.54 -13.10 24.00
N VAL A 148 47.35 -13.66 22.81
CA VAL A 148 48.41 -14.41 22.12
C VAL A 148 49.62 -13.52 21.86
N PHE A 149 49.41 -12.28 21.44
CA PHE A 149 50.50 -11.34 21.18
C PHE A 149 51.27 -10.98 22.46
N THR A 150 50.57 -10.62 23.54
CA THR A 150 51.19 -10.31 24.85
C THR A 150 51.90 -11.50 25.46
N LEU A 151 51.33 -12.71 25.36
CA LEU A 151 51.99 -13.96 25.77
C LEU A 151 53.23 -14.24 24.91
N SER A 152 53.16 -13.99 23.60
CA SER A 152 54.32 -14.16 22.71
C SER A 152 55.44 -13.18 23.05
N GLN A 153 55.11 -11.94 23.45
CA GLN A 153 56.07 -10.95 23.92
C GLN A 153 56.64 -11.31 25.30
N SER A 154 55.84 -11.82 26.24
CA SER A 154 56.31 -12.21 27.57
C SER A 154 57.23 -13.43 27.51
N VAL A 155 56.92 -14.43 26.68
CA VAL A 155 57.80 -15.58 26.41
C VAL A 155 59.11 -15.14 25.76
N ARG A 156 59.06 -14.16 24.84
CA ARG A 156 60.25 -13.58 24.21
C ARG A 156 61.04 -12.64 25.14
N ALA A 157 60.41 -12.06 26.16
CA ALA A 157 61.11 -11.31 27.21
C ALA A 157 61.76 -12.24 28.24
N ALA A 158 61.16 -13.42 28.48
CA ALA A 158 61.69 -14.44 29.37
C ALA A 158 62.86 -15.24 28.76
N GLY A 159 62.96 -15.36 27.43
CA GLY A 159 64.11 -15.94 26.73
C GLY A 159 64.92 -14.87 26.00
N PRO A 160 66.22 -14.62 26.29
CA PRO A 160 67.22 -15.48 26.93
C PRO A 160 67.80 -14.84 28.21
N PHE A 161 67.01 -14.72 29.28
CA PHE A 161 67.58 -14.45 30.61
C PHE A 161 67.80 -15.72 31.44
N PHE A 162 67.41 -16.90 30.91
CA PHE A 162 67.46 -18.19 31.60
C PHE A 162 68.46 -19.21 31.01
N PHE A 163 69.46 -18.77 30.23
CA PHE A 163 70.53 -19.66 29.75
C PHE A 163 71.93 -19.38 30.36
N TYR A 164 72.01 -18.53 31.41
CA TYR A 164 73.25 -18.38 32.18
C TYR A 164 72.96 -18.05 33.65
N LYS A 165 72.36 -18.99 34.38
CA LYS A 165 72.68 -19.22 35.80
C LYS A 165 72.33 -20.65 36.19
#